data_AF-G5C7U2-F1
#
_entry.id   AF-G5C7U2-F1
#
_cell.length_a   1.000
_cell.length_b   1.000
_cell.length_c   1.000
_cell.angle_alpha   90.00
_cell.angle_beta   90.00
_cell.angle_gamma   90.00
#
_symmetry.space_group_name_H-M   'P 1'
#
loop_
_entity.id
_entity.type
_entity.pdbx_description
1 polymer ?
#
loop_
_entity_poly.entity_id
_entity_poly.type
_entity_poly.pdbx_seq_one_letter_code
_entity_poly.pdbx_strand_id
1 'polypeptide(L)'
;MESQGAHRAGLATVIPPKGWRARESYDNISDLMIATPLQQVVPGGTGVFTQYHKRKKAMTVGEYRHLANSEKYQTPPHQSFKDLERKYWKNRLYGCPIYGADISGSLFDENTKQ
;
A
#
# COMPACT_ATOMS: atom_id res chain seq x y z
N MET A 1 22.34 -5.81 12.74
CA MET A 1 21.02 -6.47 12.79
C MET A 1 21.14 -7.98 12.71
N GLU A 2 21.85 -8.52 11.71
CA GLU A 2 21.99 -9.97 11.54
C GLU A 2 22.73 -10.64 12.70
N SER A 3 23.81 -10.03 13.21
CA SER A 3 24.52 -10.50 14.41
C SER A 3 23.65 -10.51 15.68
N GLN A 4 22.56 -9.75 15.69
CA GLN A 4 21.55 -9.74 16.77
C GLN A 4 20.41 -10.73 16.50
N GLY A 5 20.53 -11.57 15.46
CA GLY A 5 19.57 -12.63 15.15
C GLY A 5 18.28 -12.20 14.44
N ALA A 6 18.15 -10.93 14.02
CA ALA A 6 16.91 -10.41 13.43
C ALA A 6 16.44 -11.19 12.19
N HIS A 7 17.38 -11.67 11.36
CA HIS A 7 17.11 -12.48 10.17
C HIS A 7 16.33 -13.77 10.47
N ARG A 8 16.43 -14.31 11.70
CA ARG A 8 15.73 -15.55 12.11
C ARG A 8 14.21 -15.39 12.12
N ALA A 9 13.71 -14.16 12.30
CA ALA A 9 12.28 -13.86 12.21
C ALA A 9 11.81 -13.65 10.75
N GLY A 10 12.73 -13.47 9.79
CA GLY A 10 12.43 -13.19 8.38
C GLY A 10 12.00 -11.74 8.07
N LEU A 11 11.71 -10.92 9.09
CA LEU A 11 11.35 -9.51 8.97
C LEU A 11 11.85 -8.72 10.19
N ALA A 12 12.33 -7.50 9.96
CA ALA A 12 12.74 -6.57 11.02
C ALA A 12 12.25 -5.15 10.70
N THR A 13 11.82 -4.43 11.73
CA THR A 13 11.41 -3.02 11.62
C THR A 13 12.55 -2.12 12.09
N VAL A 14 12.94 -1.15 11.27
CA VAL A 14 13.95 -0.14 11.61
C VAL A 14 13.26 1.22 11.71
N ILE A 15 13.37 1.87 12.87
CA ILE A 15 12.83 3.22 13.09
C ILE A 15 13.97 4.21 12.82
N PRO A 16 13.84 5.13 11.83
CA PRO A 16 14.87 6.12 11.57
C PRO A 16 15.13 7.04 12.77
N PRO A 17 16.34 7.63 12.88
CA PRO A 17 16.63 8.61 13.92
C PRO A 17 15.65 9.78 13.90
N LYS A 18 15.37 10.34 15.07
CA LYS A 18 14.53 11.54 15.19
C LYS A 18 15.13 12.67 14.36
N GLY A 19 14.30 13.30 13.51
CA GLY A 19 14.70 14.41 12.65
C GLY A 19 15.12 14.00 11.24
N TRP A 20 15.43 12.71 11.00
CA TRP A 20 15.64 12.21 9.65
C TRP A 20 14.33 12.26 8.85
N ARG A 21 14.42 12.67 7.58
CA ARG A 21 13.30 12.74 6.63
C ARG A 21 13.76 12.28 5.25
N ALA A 22 12.92 11.50 4.57
CA ALA A 22 13.19 11.05 3.20
C ALA A 22 13.09 12.18 2.17
N ARG A 23 12.29 13.21 2.47
CA ARG A 23 12.10 14.41 1.65
C ARG A 23 11.43 15.51 2.48
N GLU A 24 11.42 16.73 1.97
CA GLU A 24 10.78 17.87 2.64
C GLU A 24 9.24 17.79 2.67
N SER A 25 8.60 17.58 1.52
CA SER A 25 7.13 17.48 1.40
C SER A 25 6.69 16.53 0.28
N TYR A 26 5.47 15.99 0.41
CA TYR A 26 4.78 15.14 -0.58
C TYR A 26 3.68 15.89 -1.36
N ASP A 27 3.56 17.21 -1.26
CA ASP A 27 2.43 17.96 -1.87
C ASP A 27 2.40 17.85 -3.41
N ASN A 28 3.55 17.67 -4.05
CA ASN A 28 3.72 17.64 -5.50
C ASN A 28 3.60 16.24 -6.13
N ILE A 29 3.14 15.22 -5.40
CA ILE A 29 3.09 13.84 -5.94
C ILE A 29 1.82 13.53 -6.71
N SER A 30 0.81 14.42 -6.70
CA SER A 30 -0.53 14.12 -7.22
C SER A 30 -0.53 13.83 -8.73
N ASP A 31 0.37 14.44 -9.49
CA ASP A 31 0.45 14.31 -10.96
C ASP A 31 1.31 13.12 -11.41
N LEU A 32 1.92 12.38 -10.48
CA LEU A 32 2.67 11.17 -10.80
C LEU A 32 1.74 10.14 -11.43
N MET A 33 2.24 9.45 -12.46
CA MET A 33 1.46 8.50 -13.24
C MET A 33 1.54 7.08 -12.69
N ILE A 34 0.38 6.45 -12.50
CA ILE A 34 0.24 5.01 -12.35
C ILE A 34 -0.13 4.45 -13.72
N ALA A 35 0.88 4.04 -14.49
CA ALA A 35 0.71 3.65 -15.88
C ALA A 35 -0.18 2.40 -16.06
N THR A 36 -0.07 1.42 -15.15
CA THR A 36 -0.86 0.17 -15.21
C THR A 36 -1.40 -0.20 -13.82
N PRO A 37 -2.48 0.43 -13.34
CA PRO A 37 -3.10 0.03 -12.08
C PRO A 37 -3.66 -1.40 -12.17
N LEU A 38 -3.52 -2.17 -11.09
CA LEU A 38 -3.88 -3.58 -11.06
C LEU A 38 -5.08 -3.81 -10.14
N GLN A 39 -6.23 -4.18 -10.71
CA GLN A 39 -7.36 -4.65 -9.92
C GLN A 39 -7.08 -6.07 -9.41
N GLN A 40 -7.09 -6.24 -8.09
CA GLN A 40 -6.79 -7.47 -7.39
C GLN A 40 -8.07 -8.30 -7.22
N VAL A 41 -8.27 -9.30 -8.07
CA VAL A 41 -9.43 -10.18 -7.97
C VAL A 41 -9.06 -11.39 -7.12
N VAL A 42 -9.93 -11.73 -6.16
CA VAL A 42 -9.62 -12.70 -5.10
C VAL A 42 -10.71 -13.79 -5.03
N PRO A 43 -10.65 -14.82 -5.89
CA PRO A 43 -11.50 -16.00 -5.76
C PRO A 43 -10.97 -16.93 -4.64
N GLY A 44 -11.89 -17.59 -3.94
CA GLY A 44 -11.54 -18.55 -2.88
C GLY A 44 -12.56 -18.63 -1.76
N GLY A 45 -12.15 -19.21 -0.64
CA GLY A 45 -12.93 -19.35 0.58
C GLY A 45 -12.34 -18.55 1.74
N THR A 46 -13.00 -18.62 2.89
CA THR A 46 -12.54 -17.93 4.10
C THR A 46 -11.17 -18.45 4.53
N GLY A 47 -10.18 -17.56 4.59
CA GLY A 47 -8.81 -17.88 5.02
C GLY A 47 -7.90 -18.49 3.96
N VAL A 48 -8.43 -18.95 2.82
CA VAL A 48 -7.64 -19.53 1.73
C VAL A 48 -8.18 -19.08 0.37
N PHE A 49 -7.37 -18.31 -0.35
CA PHE A 49 -7.74 -17.74 -1.63
C PHE A 49 -6.52 -17.60 -2.55
N THR A 50 -6.79 -17.48 -3.84
CA THR A 50 -5.79 -17.04 -4.81
C THR A 50 -6.04 -15.58 -5.17
N GLN A 51 -5.04 -14.92 -5.73
CA GLN A 51 -5.17 -13.56 -6.24
C GLN A 51 -4.63 -13.50 -7.66
N TYR A 52 -5.36 -12.85 -8.55
CA TYR A 52 -4.89 -12.52 -9.89
C TYR A 52 -5.18 -11.05 -10.23
N HIS A 53 -4.47 -10.51 -11.22
CA HIS A 53 -4.52 -9.09 -11.54
C HIS A 53 -5.23 -8.83 -12.87
N LYS A 54 -6.14 -7.85 -12.87
CA LYS A 54 -6.73 -7.28 -14.08
C LYS A 54 -6.21 -5.86 -14.26
N ARG A 55 -5.61 -5.57 -15.43
CA ARG A 55 -5.12 -4.22 -15.74
C ARG A 55 -6.28 -3.23 -15.84
N LYS A 56 -6.07 -2.01 -15.35
CA LYS A 56 -6.99 -0.88 -15.48
C LYS A 56 -6.34 0.22 -16.33
N LYS A 57 -7.15 1.20 -16.72
CA LYS A 57 -6.63 2.39 -17.42
C LYS A 57 -5.69 3.15 -16.49
N ALA A 58 -4.66 3.77 -17.09
CA ALA A 58 -3.74 4.64 -16.38
C ALA A 58 -4.51 5.75 -15.64
N MET A 59 -3.94 6.19 -14.51
CA MET A 59 -4.46 7.28 -13.70
C MET A 59 -3.32 7.98 -12.97
N THR A 60 -3.54 9.21 -12.54
CA THR A 60 -2.60 9.92 -11.66
C THR A 60 -2.72 9.42 -10.22
N VAL A 61 -1.71 9.70 -9.38
CA VAL A 61 -1.77 9.45 -7.94
C VAL A 61 -2.92 10.24 -7.30
N GLY A 62 -3.22 11.45 -7.78
CA GLY A 62 -4.35 12.26 -7.34
C GLY A 62 -5.70 11.59 -7.59
N GLU A 63 -5.90 11.05 -8.80
CA GLU A 63 -7.09 10.28 -9.18
C GLU A 63 -7.20 9.00 -8.35
N TYR A 64 -6.08 8.29 -8.16
CA TYR A 64 -6.02 7.08 -7.33
C TYR A 64 -6.37 7.38 -5.87
N ARG A 65 -5.87 8.49 -5.30
CA ARG A 65 -6.22 8.95 -3.95
C ARG A 65 -7.70 9.26 -3.83
N HIS A 66 -8.27 9.95 -4.82
CA HIS A 66 -9.71 10.23 -4.84
C HIS A 66 -10.53 8.93 -4.87
N LEU A 67 -10.11 7.96 -5.70
CA LEU A 67 -10.73 6.65 -5.79
C LEU A 67 -10.65 5.87 -4.47
N ALA A 68 -9.48 5.84 -3.82
CA ALA A 68 -9.26 5.16 -2.55
C ALA A 68 -10.11 5.74 -1.40
N ASN A 69 -10.44 7.04 -1.46
CA ASN A 69 -11.29 7.72 -0.49
C ASN A 69 -12.78 7.78 -0.89
N SER A 70 -13.16 7.20 -2.02
CA SER A 70 -14.56 7.09 -2.41
C SER A 70 -15.32 6.13 -1.50
N GLU A 71 -16.64 6.28 -1.39
CA GLU A 71 -17.48 5.43 -0.54
C GLU A 71 -17.27 3.92 -0.79
N LYS A 72 -16.96 3.56 -2.04
CA LYS A 72 -16.73 2.18 -2.46
C LYS A 72 -15.44 1.57 -1.92
N TYR A 73 -14.36 2.33 -1.78
CA TYR A 73 -13.02 1.81 -1.47
C TYR A 73 -12.43 2.33 -0.16
N GLN A 74 -13.07 3.32 0.45
CA GLN A 74 -12.62 3.89 1.71
C GLN A 74 -12.54 2.84 2.81
N THR A 75 -11.63 3.07 3.75
CA THR A 75 -11.47 2.21 4.92
C THR A 75 -12.78 2.19 5.74
N PRO A 76 -13.34 1.02 6.07
CA PRO A 76 -14.55 0.95 6.88
C PRO A 76 -14.28 1.46 8.30
N PRO A 77 -15.29 2.01 9.01
CA PRO A 77 -15.15 2.36 10.41
C PRO A 77 -14.66 1.18 11.24
N HIS A 78 -13.69 1.38 12.13
CA HIS A 78 -13.11 0.32 12.96
C HIS A 78 -12.61 0.88 14.29
N GLN A 79 -12.61 0.04 15.33
CA GLN A 79 -12.26 0.48 16.70
C GLN A 79 -10.79 0.26 17.05
N SER A 80 -10.11 -0.65 16.34
CA SER A 80 -8.70 -0.98 16.56
C SER A 80 -8.12 -1.69 15.34
N PHE A 81 -6.80 -1.85 15.29
CA PHE A 81 -6.15 -2.66 14.27
C PHE A 81 -6.64 -4.10 14.25
N LYS A 82 -6.96 -4.70 15.42
CA LYS A 82 -7.52 -6.05 15.51
C LYS A 82 -8.91 -6.16 14.90
N ASP A 83 -9.75 -5.12 15.05
CA ASP A 83 -11.05 -5.06 14.38
C ASP A 83 -10.89 -4.90 12.86
N LEU A 84 -9.97 -4.05 12.42
CA LEU A 84 -9.67 -3.85 11.00
C LEU A 84 -9.11 -5.12 10.34
N GLU A 85 -8.19 -5.82 11.00
CA GLU A 85 -7.63 -7.11 10.55
C GLU A 85 -8.74 -8.16 10.39
N ARG A 86 -9.63 -8.29 11.38
CA ARG A 86 -10.79 -9.20 11.29
C ARG A 86 -11.67 -8.84 10.09
N LYS A 87 -11.95 -7.55 9.87
CA LYS A 87 -12.74 -7.07 8.72
C LYS A 87 -12.05 -7.37 7.40
N TYR A 88 -10.73 -7.20 7.33
CA TYR A 88 -9.94 -7.52 6.14
C TYR A 88 -10.10 -8.99 5.78
N TRP A 89 -9.75 -9.92 6.69
CA TRP A 89 -9.79 -11.36 6.39
C TRP A 89 -11.21 -11.88 6.14
N LYS A 90 -12.22 -11.29 6.78
CA LYS A 90 -13.63 -11.63 6.55
C LYS A 90 -14.13 -11.19 5.18
N ASN A 91 -13.72 -10.01 4.70
CA ASN A 91 -14.34 -9.35 3.55
C ASN A 91 -13.44 -9.26 2.31
N ARG A 92 -12.19 -9.71 2.36
CA ARG A 92 -11.19 -9.57 1.27
C ARG A 92 -11.70 -10.03 -0.10
N LEU A 93 -12.59 -11.03 -0.14
CA LEU A 93 -13.14 -11.61 -1.36
C LEU A 93 -14.09 -10.67 -2.13
N TYR A 94 -14.66 -9.65 -1.48
CA TYR A 94 -15.76 -8.85 -2.05
C TYR A 94 -15.32 -7.50 -2.64
N GLY A 95 -14.14 -6.98 -2.26
CA GLY A 95 -13.77 -5.58 -2.55
C GLY A 95 -13.00 -5.33 -3.85
N CYS A 96 -12.42 -6.37 -4.47
CA CYS A 96 -11.53 -6.30 -5.64
C CYS A 96 -10.75 -4.96 -5.79
N PRO A 97 -9.89 -4.59 -4.82
CA PRO A 97 -9.26 -3.26 -4.79
C PRO A 97 -8.28 -3.07 -5.94
N ILE A 98 -7.96 -1.82 -6.24
CA ILE A 98 -6.97 -1.45 -7.26
C ILE A 98 -5.65 -1.12 -6.58
N TYR A 99 -4.55 -1.60 -7.14
CA TYR A 99 -3.21 -1.42 -6.60
C TYR A 99 -2.28 -0.81 -7.65
N GLY A 100 -1.68 0.34 -7.33
CA GLY A 100 -0.66 1.01 -8.16
C GLY A 100 0.75 0.49 -7.85
N ALA A 101 1.03 -0.75 -8.22
CA ALA A 101 2.31 -1.42 -7.97
C ALA A 101 3.31 -1.25 -9.12
N ASP A 102 4.56 -1.65 -8.86
CA ASP A 102 5.62 -1.83 -9.87
C ASP A 102 5.94 -0.56 -10.69
N ILE A 103 5.81 0.61 -10.06
CA ILE A 103 6.14 1.90 -10.64
C ILE A 103 7.63 2.17 -10.45
N SER A 104 8.37 2.29 -11.56
CA SER A 104 9.78 2.70 -11.51
C SER A 104 9.90 4.16 -11.12
N GLY A 105 10.68 4.46 -10.08
CA GLY A 105 10.93 5.81 -9.59
C GLY A 105 11.43 5.84 -8.15
N SER A 106 11.75 7.04 -7.65
CA SER A 106 12.08 7.30 -6.25
C SER A 106 11.36 8.56 -5.79
N LEU A 107 10.97 8.59 -4.52
CA LEU A 107 10.42 9.79 -3.87
C LEU A 107 11.43 10.44 -2.91
N PHE A 108 12.64 9.89 -2.76
CA PHE A 108 13.70 10.50 -1.96
C PHE A 108 14.28 11.72 -2.66
N ASP A 109 14.57 12.78 -1.88
CA ASP A 109 15.29 13.94 -2.41
C ASP A 109 16.76 13.56 -2.68
N GLU A 110 17.38 14.18 -3.69
CA GLU A 110 18.81 13.95 -4.00
C GLU A 110 19.72 14.31 -2.82
N ASN A 111 19.28 15.26 -1.99
CA ASN A 111 20.02 15.76 -0.84
C ASN A 111 19.71 15.01 0.46
N THR A 112 18.92 13.92 0.42
CA THR A 112 18.66 13.12 1.62
C THR A 112 19.96 12.53 2.15
N LYS A 113 20.36 12.99 3.34
CA LYS A 113 21.59 12.53 3.99
C LYS A 113 21.39 11.15 4.61
N GLN A 114 22.44 10.33 4.52
CA GLN A 114 22.58 9.08 5.27
C GLN A 114 22.79 9.34 6.76
#